data_AF-A0A7W5LP00-F1
#
_entry.id   AF-A0A7W5LP00-F1
#
_cell.length_a   1.000
_cell.length_b   1.000
_cell.length_c   1.000
_cell.angle_alpha   90.00
_cell.angle_beta   90.00
_cell.angle_gamma   90.00
#
_symmetry.space_group_name_H-M   'P 1'
#
loop_
_entity.id
_entity.type
_entity.pdbx_description
1 polymer ?
#
loop_
_entity_poly.entity_id
_entity_poly.type
_entity_poly.pdbx_seq_one_letter_code
_entity_poly.pdbx_strand_id
1 'polypeptide(L)' 'MVKFNFDGPPVGDDAADISAACHRQFLPLIREVVRDGVAAGWSEEDILLTLVELAWALYEKRRGEL' A
#
# COMPACT_ATOMS: atom_id res chain seq x y z
N MET A 1 -10.47 10.99 6.73
CA MET A 1 -10.30 9.53 6.68
C MET A 1 -10.67 9.06 5.28
N VAL A 2 -9.70 8.55 4.53
CA VAL A 2 -9.95 7.99 3.19
C VAL A 2 -10.80 6.72 3.33
N LYS A 3 -11.85 6.60 2.52
CA LYS A 3 -12.68 5.40 2.46
C LYS A 3 -12.08 4.45 1.42
N PHE A 4 -11.52 3.35 1.87
CA PHE A 4 -11.02 2.28 0.98
C PHE A 4 -12.18 1.39 0.55
N ASN A 5 -12.18 0.92 -0.69
CA ASN A 5 -13.18 -0.01 -1.20
C ASN A 5 -12.54 -1.37 -1.51
N PHE A 6 -12.57 -2.25 -0.51
CA PHE A 6 -12.05 -3.61 -0.62
C PHE A 6 -13.13 -4.67 -0.90
N ASP A 7 -14.24 -4.29 -1.56
CA ASP A 7 -15.38 -5.20 -1.83
C ASP A 7 -15.03 -6.45 -2.66
N GLY A 8 -13.78 -6.57 -3.14
CA GLY A 8 -13.20 -7.80 -3.71
C GLY A 8 -12.29 -7.49 -4.90
N PRO A 9 -11.40 -8.42 -5.29
CA PRO A 9 -10.65 -8.27 -6.54
C PRO A 9 -11.61 -8.28 -7.74
N PRO A 10 -11.41 -7.43 -8.76
CA PRO A 10 -12.14 -7.58 -10.02
C PRO A 10 -11.95 -8.99 -10.60
N VAL A 11 -13.02 -9.58 -11.14
CA VAL A 11 -13.06 -10.97 -11.63
C VAL A 11 -13.09 -10.97 -13.16
N GLY A 12 -12.16 -11.65 -13.84
CA GLY A 12 -12.11 -11.77 -15.30
C GLY A 12 -10.78 -11.32 -15.92
N ASP A 13 -10.79 -10.92 -17.20
CA ASP A 13 -9.61 -10.34 -17.93
C ASP A 13 -9.02 -9.09 -17.23
N ASP A 14 -9.76 -8.51 -16.29
CA ASP A 14 -9.34 -7.44 -15.39
C ASP A 14 -8.34 -7.90 -14.30
N ALA A 15 -7.92 -9.18 -14.29
CA ALA A 15 -6.90 -9.70 -13.37
C ALA A 15 -5.54 -8.98 -13.51
N ALA A 16 -5.20 -8.52 -14.72
CA ALA A 16 -4.04 -7.66 -14.97
C ALA A 16 -4.20 -6.27 -14.31
N ASP A 17 -5.43 -5.86 -14.02
CA ASP A 17 -5.82 -4.56 -13.46
C ASP A 17 -5.94 -4.60 -11.93
N ILE A 18 -5.85 -5.78 -11.28
CA ILE A 18 -5.92 -5.91 -9.81
C ILE A 18 -4.78 -5.13 -9.14
N SER A 19 -3.55 -5.23 -9.67
CA SER A 19 -2.40 -4.49 -9.13
C SER A 19 -2.59 -2.98 -9.27
N ALA A 20 -3.09 -2.53 -10.42
CA ALA A 20 -3.37 -1.12 -10.67
C ALA A 20 -4.52 -0.58 -9.80
N ALA A 21 -5.57 -1.39 -9.60
CA ALA A 21 -6.70 -1.08 -8.74
C ALA A 21 -6.28 -0.99 -7.27
N CYS A 22 -5.52 -1.97 -6.77
CA CYS A 22 -4.90 -1.92 -5.44
C CYS A 22 -4.05 -0.66 -5.28
N HIS A 23 -3.17 -0.37 -6.24
CA HIS A 23 -2.30 0.80 -6.18
C HIS A 23 -3.11 2.11 -6.14
N ARG A 24 -4.15 2.27 -6.98
CA ARG A 24 -5.03 3.46 -6.93
C ARG A 24 -5.65 3.68 -5.57
N GLN A 25 -6.03 2.61 -4.87
CA GLN A 25 -6.67 2.72 -3.56
C GLN A 25 -5.69 3.00 -2.43
N PHE A 26 -4.48 2.44 -2.47
CA PHE A 26 -3.47 2.62 -1.43
C PHE A 26 -2.66 3.91 -1.58
N LEU A 27 -2.47 4.41 -2.80
CA LEU A 27 -1.64 5.59 -3.06
C LEU A 27 -2.06 6.84 -2.28
N PRO A 28 -3.37 7.17 -2.11
CA PRO A 28 -3.80 8.28 -1.28
C PRO A 28 -3.35 8.14 0.18
N LEU A 29 -3.44 6.93 0.75
CA LEU A 29 -3.02 6.66 2.13
C LEU A 29 -1.50 6.81 2.29
N ILE A 30 -0.74 6.22 1.37
CA ILE A 30 0.73 6.31 1.38
C ILE A 30 1.16 7.78 1.34
N ARG A 31 0.51 8.59 0.48
CA ARG A 31 0.77 10.04 0.40
C ARG A 31 0.37 10.82 1.66
N GLU A 32 -0.64 10.38 2.39
CA GLU A 32 -1.03 10.97 3.67
C GLU A 32 0.03 10.65 4.73
N VAL A 33 0.43 9.39 4.86
CA VAL A 33 1.47 8.94 5.79
C VAL A 33 2.81 9.64 5.55
N VAL A 34 3.27 9.70 4.29
CA VAL A 34 4.53 10.37 3.94
C VAL A 34 4.47 11.85 4.30
N ARG A 35 3.38 12.54 3.95
CA ARG A 35 3.20 13.95 4.24
C ARG A 35 3.22 14.26 5.73
N ASP A 36 2.48 13.47 6.51
CA ASP A 36 2.38 13.68 7.96
C ASP A 36 3.71 13.35 8.66
N GLY A 37 4.42 12.31 8.20
CA GLY A 37 5.76 11.98 8.68
C GLY A 37 6.78 13.07 8.41
N VAL A 38 6.80 13.61 7.18
CA VAL A 38 7.67 14.75 6.83
C VAL A 38 7.32 15.99 7.65
N ALA A 39 6.03 16.28 7.84
CA ALA A 39 5.59 17.40 8.68
C ALA A 39 6.00 17.24 10.16
N ALA A 40 6.15 16.00 10.63
CA ALA A 40 6.67 15.67 11.95
C ALA A 40 8.21 15.65 12.02
N GLY A 41 8.91 15.95 10.92
CA GLY A 41 10.37 16.08 10.87
C GLY A 41 11.14 14.81 10.50
N TRP A 42 10.46 13.78 10.01
CA TRP A 42 11.09 12.53 9.56
C TRP A 42 11.61 12.66 8.12
N SER A 43 12.63 11.87 7.78
CA SER A 43 13.14 11.76 6.41
C SER A 43 12.10 11.08 5.50
N GLU A 44 11.80 11.69 4.36
CA GLU A 44 10.93 11.09 3.34
C GLU A 44 11.47 9.73 2.86
N GLU A 45 12.79 9.63 2.67
CA GLU A 45 13.45 8.42 2.23
C GLU A 45 13.28 7.28 3.25
N ASP A 46 13.48 7.57 4.54
CA ASP A 46 13.34 6.57 5.60
C ASP A 46 11.89 6.10 5.74
N ILE A 47 10.91 7.01 5.59
CA ILE A 47 9.49 6.64 5.61
C ILE A 47 9.16 5.70 4.44
N LEU A 48 9.59 6.06 3.22
CA LEU A 48 9.34 5.24 2.03
C LEU A 48 10.01 3.88 2.13
N LEU A 49 11.26 3.83 2.61
CA LEU A 49 11.97 2.57 2.85
C LEU A 49 11.22 1.69 3.86
N THR A 50 10.81 2.27 4.99
CA THR A 50 10.03 1.56 6.02
C THR A 50 8.71 1.00 5.48
N LEU A 51 8.01 1.75 4.61
CA LEU A 51 6.77 1.28 3.99
C LEU A 51 7.01 0.07 3.05
N VAL A 52 8.12 0.06 2.31
CA VAL A 52 8.51 -1.07 1.45
C VAL A 52 8.86 -2.29 2.30
N GLU A 53 9.65 -2.12 3.35
CA GLU A 53 10.01 -3.21 4.28
C GLU A 53 8.77 -3.83 4.93
N LEU A 54 7.83 -3.00 5.38
CA LEU A 54 6.57 -3.45 5.97
C LEU A 54 5.72 -4.23 4.96
N ALA A 55 5.55 -3.69 3.74
CA ALA A 55 4.78 -4.35 2.69
C ALA A 55 5.40 -5.71 2.31
N TRP A 56 6.72 -5.77 2.24
CA TRP A 56 7.45 -7.01 1.96
C TRP A 56 7.29 -8.04 3.08
N ALA A 57 7.44 -7.62 4.34
CA ALA A 57 7.25 -8.50 5.50
C ALA A 57 5.84 -9.12 5.55
N LEU A 58 4.80 -8.33 5.22
CA LEU A 58 3.42 -8.81 5.14
C LEU A 58 3.23 -9.83 4.00
N TYR A 59 3.83 -9.57 2.84
CA TYR A 59 3.80 -10.50 1.72
C TYR A 59 4.48 -11.84 2.07
N GLU A 60 5.69 -11.79 2.62
CA GLU A 60 6.45 -12.98 3.00
C GLU A 60 5.72 -13.80 4.06
N LYS A 61 5.16 -13.14 5.07
CA LYS A 61 4.33 -13.81 6.09
C LYS A 61 3.16 -14.55 5.44
N ARG A 62 2.42 -13.90 4.54
CA ARG A 62 1.28 -14.52 3.85
C ARG A 62 1.71 -15.66 2.93
N ARG A 63 2.87 -15.56 2.28
CA ARG A 63 3.43 -16.64 1.44
C ARG A 63 3.82 -17.86 2.27
N GLY A 64 4.33 -17.68 3.48
CA GLY A 64 4.64 -18.79 4.39
C GLY A 64 3.41 -19.48 5.00
N GLU A 65 2.25 -18.83 4.96
CA GLU A 65 0.96 -19.36 5.41
C GLU A 65 0.18 -20.12 4.31
N LEU A 66 0.63 -20.02 3.05
CA LEU A 66 0.07 -20.70 1.86
C LEU A 66 0.89 -21.94 1.49
#